data_AF-A0A7C2TI85-F1
#
_entry.id   AF-A0A7C2TI85-F1
#
_cell.length_a   1.000
_cell.length_b   1.000
_cell.length_c   1.000
_cell.angle_alpha   90.00
_cell.angle_beta   90.00
_cell.angle_gamma   90.00
#
_symmetry.space_group_name_H-M   'P 1'
#
loop_
_entity.id
_entity.type
_entity.pdbx_description
1 polymer ?
#
loop_
_entity_poly.entity_id
_entity_poly.type
_entity_poly.pdbx_seq_one_letter_code
_entity_poly.pdbx_strand_id
1 'polypeptide(L)'
;MKLSKMFPRRYASGPDLQGRPVTLTIARVEREKMRVQASAPEVEKWVLYFQGAQKGVILNRTLAYQIAEALGCDDTEGWIGKPITLYPEPMTVAGRKVIAIRARPARDAPDQTPPGLAESAEDESGSS
;
A
#
# COMPACT_ATOMS: atom_id res chain seq x y z
N MET A 1 -23.11 2.32 1.36
CA MET A 1 -22.15 2.97 0.44
C MET A 1 -20.85 3.28 1.22
N LYS A 2 -19.67 2.88 0.74
CA LYS A 2 -18.39 3.09 1.46
C LYS A 2 -17.79 4.45 1.10
N LEU A 3 -17.19 5.15 2.07
CA LEU A 3 -16.52 6.45 1.84
C LEU A 3 -15.45 6.36 0.74
N SER A 4 -14.72 5.24 0.68
CA SER A 4 -13.72 4.97 -0.36
C SER A 4 -14.30 4.88 -1.79
N LYS A 5 -15.58 4.52 -1.94
CA LYS A 5 -16.27 4.54 -3.25
C LYS A 5 -16.76 5.94 -3.61
N MET A 6 -17.04 6.80 -2.63
CA MET A 6 -17.42 8.20 -2.85
C MET A 6 -16.22 9.11 -3.13
N PHE A 7 -15.07 8.78 -2.55
CA PHE A 7 -13.83 9.54 -2.70
C PHE A 7 -12.67 8.59 -3.04
N PRO A 8 -12.55 8.16 -4.30
CA PRO A 8 -11.49 7.25 -4.71
C PRO A 8 -10.11 7.88 -4.48
N ARG A 9 -9.20 7.08 -3.94
CA ARG A 9 -7.82 7.49 -3.63
C ARG A 9 -6.86 6.67 -4.47
N ARG A 10 -5.83 7.33 -5.00
CA ARG A 10 -4.80 6.71 -5.82
C ARG A 10 -3.91 5.73 -5.04
N TYR A 11 -3.79 5.93 -3.72
CA TYR A 11 -2.93 5.12 -2.85
C TYR A 11 -3.75 4.36 -1.81
N ALA A 12 -3.28 3.16 -1.47
CA ALA A 12 -3.84 2.34 -0.43
C ALA A 12 -3.65 2.98 0.95
N SER A 13 -4.58 2.69 1.85
CA SER A 13 -4.53 3.13 3.26
C SER A 13 -4.89 1.96 4.17
N GLY A 14 -4.62 2.04 5.47
CA GLY A 14 -4.90 0.93 6.41
C GLY A 14 -6.30 0.31 6.30
N PRO A 15 -7.39 1.10 6.11
CA PRO A 15 -8.73 0.54 5.89
C PRO A 15 -8.88 -0.33 4.62
N ASP A 16 -8.03 -0.12 3.61
CA ASP A 16 -8.03 -0.85 2.34
C ASP A 16 -7.57 -2.31 2.52
N LEU A 17 -6.80 -2.59 3.58
CA LEU A 17 -6.41 -3.94 3.99
C LEU A 17 -7.56 -4.72 4.68
N GLN A 18 -8.71 -4.08 4.91
CA GLN A 18 -9.92 -4.71 5.47
C GLN A 18 -9.69 -5.46 6.79
N GLY A 19 -8.72 -5.01 7.61
CA GLY A 19 -8.39 -5.65 8.89
C GLY A 19 -7.53 -6.92 8.77
N ARG A 20 -7.06 -7.28 7.58
CA ARG A 20 -6.31 -8.52 7.33
C ARG A 20 -4.84 -8.23 6.96
N PRO A 21 -3.90 -9.07 7.39
CA PRO A 21 -2.55 -9.05 6.83
C PRO A 21 -2.57 -9.57 5.40
N VAL A 22 -1.74 -8.99 4.54
CA VAL A 22 -1.65 -9.30 3.11
C VAL A 22 -0.18 -9.42 2.74
N THR A 23 0.21 -10.56 2.19
CA THR A 23 1.56 -10.75 1.68
C THR A 23 1.60 -10.38 0.20
N LEU A 24 2.48 -9.46 -0.16
CA LEU A 24 2.66 -8.98 -1.53
C LEU A 24 4.14 -8.92 -1.88
N THR A 25 4.45 -9.12 -3.16
CA THR A 25 5.81 -8.96 -3.68
C THR A 25 6.03 -7.53 -4.15
N ILE A 26 7.10 -6.89 -3.68
CA ILE A 26 7.45 -5.53 -4.07
C ILE A 26 7.86 -5.52 -5.55
N ALA A 27 7.18 -4.72 -6.37
CA ALA A 27 7.45 -4.61 -7.80
C ALA A 27 8.40 -3.46 -8.12
N ARG A 28 8.22 -2.30 -7.47
CA ARG A 28 9.07 -1.11 -7.64
C ARG A 28 8.85 -0.10 -6.53
N VAL A 29 9.84 0.77 -6.35
CA VAL A 29 9.80 1.94 -5.47
C VAL A 29 9.96 3.18 -6.34
N GLU A 30 8.99 4.08 -6.35
CA GLU A 30 9.00 5.28 -7.21
C GLU A 30 8.77 6.56 -6.40
N ARG A 31 9.33 7.67 -6.89
CA ARG A 31 8.99 9.02 -6.40
C ARG A 31 7.77 9.52 -7.16
N GLU A 32 6.73 9.85 -6.43
CA GLU A 32 5.57 10.53 -7.00
C GLU A 32 5.35 11.89 -6.35
N LYS A 33 5.08 12.85 -7.23
CA LYS A 33 4.63 14.19 -6.89
C LYS A 33 3.14 14.12 -6.58
N MET A 34 2.77 14.48 -5.35
CA MET A 34 1.37 14.42 -4.90
C MET A 34 0.98 15.66 -4.11
N ARG A 35 -0.25 16.13 -4.33
CA ARG A 35 -0.87 17.15 -3.48
C ARG A 35 -1.72 16.45 -2.43
N VAL A 36 -1.33 16.61 -1.17
CA VAL A 36 -2.05 16.02 -0.02
C VAL A 36 -3.40 16.67 0.23
N GLN A 37 -3.58 17.93 -0.21
CA GLN A 37 -4.82 18.71 -0.15
C GLN A 37 -4.86 19.68 -1.34
N ALA A 38 -6.05 20.12 -1.75
CA ALA A 38 -6.22 20.98 -2.93
C ALA A 38 -5.39 22.28 -2.88
N SER A 39 -5.23 22.88 -1.69
CA SER A 39 -4.46 24.11 -1.47
C SER A 39 -3.01 23.87 -0.99
N ALA A 40 -2.57 22.62 -0.86
CA ALA A 40 -1.21 22.32 -0.41
C ALA A 40 -0.23 22.31 -1.60
N PRO A 41 1.04 22.72 -1.38
CA PRO A 41 2.07 22.54 -2.39
C PRO A 41 2.24 21.06 -2.73
N GLU A 42 2.68 20.81 -3.95
CA GLU A 42 3.03 19.47 -4.39
C GLU A 42 4.25 18.98 -3.59
N VAL A 43 4.12 17.79 -3.01
CA VAL A 43 5.19 17.15 -2.26
C VAL A 43 5.61 15.87 -2.95
N GLU A 44 6.92 15.66 -3.05
CA GLU A 44 7.47 14.39 -3.51
C GLU A 44 7.44 13.38 -2.37
N LYS A 45 6.83 12.23 -2.60
CA LYS A 45 6.91 11.10 -1.67
C LYS A 45 7.28 9.84 -2.41
N TRP A 46 7.90 8.92 -1.67
CA TRP A 46 8.17 7.58 -2.13
C TRP A 46 6.91 6.71 -2.04
N VAL A 47 6.67 5.91 -3.05
CA VAL A 47 5.53 5.00 -3.17
C VAL A 47 6.05 3.61 -3.50
N LEU A 48 5.59 2.62 -2.75
CA LEU A 48 5.81 1.20 -3.05
C LEU A 48 4.67 0.68 -3.90
N TYR A 49 5.03 0.03 -5.00
CA TYR A 49 4.13 -0.72 -5.86
C TYR A 49 4.38 -2.21 -5.69
N PHE A 50 3.32 -3.00 -5.79
CA PHE A 50 3.36 -4.44 -5.58
C PHE A 50 2.84 -5.19 -6.82
N GLN A 51 3.33 -6.40 -7.04
CA GLN A 51 2.86 -7.26 -8.12
C GLN A 51 1.38 -7.61 -7.91
N GLY A 52 0.56 -7.43 -8.94
CA GLY A 52 -0.89 -7.71 -8.89
C GLY A 52 -1.72 -6.73 -8.06
N ALA A 53 -1.11 -5.68 -7.48
CA ALA A 53 -1.81 -4.66 -6.73
C ALA A 53 -2.16 -3.45 -7.60
N GLN A 54 -3.41 -2.99 -7.56
CA GLN A 54 -3.81 -1.78 -8.29
C GLN A 54 -3.39 -0.47 -7.61
N LYS A 55 -3.13 -0.51 -6.30
CA LYS A 55 -2.78 0.68 -5.51
C LYS A 55 -1.39 0.54 -4.93
N GLY A 56 -0.59 1.59 -5.05
CA GLY A 56 0.65 1.74 -4.32
C GLY A 56 0.41 2.14 -2.85
N VAL A 57 1.40 1.91 -2.01
CA VAL A 57 1.43 2.36 -0.61
C VAL A 57 2.45 3.48 -0.46
N ILE A 58 2.01 4.63 0.06
CA ILE A 58 2.91 5.74 0.37
C ILE A 58 3.88 5.30 1.47
N LEU A 59 5.16 5.42 1.18
CA LEU A 59 6.23 5.07 2.10
C LEU A 59 6.45 6.21 3.10
N ASN A 60 6.10 5.95 4.35
CA ASN A 60 6.48 6.81 5.47
C ASN A 60 7.74 6.26 6.15
N ARG A 61 8.46 7.10 6.89
CA ARG A 61 9.71 6.75 7.56
C ARG A 61 9.63 5.46 8.39
N THR A 62 8.59 5.30 9.20
CA THR A 62 8.41 4.08 10.01
C THR A 62 8.19 2.84 9.15
N LEU A 63 7.42 2.95 8.06
CA LEU A 63 7.17 1.82 7.16
C LEU A 63 8.45 1.42 6.43
N ALA A 64 9.27 2.40 6.01
CA ALA A 64 10.55 2.15 5.35
C ALA A 64 11.50 1.34 6.24
N TYR A 65 11.66 1.75 7.51
CA TYR A 65 12.50 1.01 8.45
C TYR A 65 11.98 -0.40 8.73
N GLN A 66 10.67 -0.57 8.89
CA GLN A 66 10.09 -1.90 9.09
C GLN A 66 10.33 -2.84 7.89
N ILE A 67 10.26 -2.31 6.66
CA ILE A 67 10.56 -3.10 5.47
C ILE A 67 12.05 -3.44 5.42
N ALA A 68 12.93 -2.47 5.70
CA ALA A 68 14.37 -2.70 5.74
C ALA A 68 14.76 -3.77 6.77
N GLU A 69 14.23 -3.68 7.99
CA GLU A 69 14.43 -4.70 9.04
C GLU A 69 13.86 -6.05 8.62
N ALA A 70 12.66 -6.07 8.02
CA ALA A 70 12.02 -7.31 7.61
C ALA A 70 12.75 -8.03 6.48
N LEU A 71 13.40 -7.29 5.58
CA LEU A 71 14.14 -7.82 4.43
C LEU A 71 15.64 -7.96 4.67
N GLY A 72 16.14 -7.46 5.81
CA GLY A 72 17.56 -7.40 6.14
C GLY A 72 18.36 -6.55 5.16
N CYS A 73 17.75 -5.51 4.58
CA CYS A 73 18.34 -4.71 3.51
C CYS A 73 17.87 -3.26 3.62
N ASP A 74 18.79 -2.33 3.82
CA ASP A 74 18.51 -0.88 3.86
C ASP A 74 18.45 -0.24 2.46
N ASP A 75 18.91 -0.96 1.44
CA ASP A 75 18.84 -0.53 0.05
C ASP A 75 17.49 -0.86 -0.61
N THR A 76 16.85 0.15 -1.19
CA THR A 76 15.50 0.01 -1.78
C THR A 76 15.48 -0.80 -3.08
N GLU A 77 16.60 -0.87 -3.80
CA GLU A 77 16.70 -1.70 -5.02
C GLU A 77 16.72 -3.18 -4.64
N GLY A 78 17.37 -3.52 -3.52
CA GLY A 78 17.36 -4.85 -2.92
C GLY A 78 15.99 -5.32 -2.40
N TRP A 79 14.97 -4.44 -2.37
CA TRP A 79 13.61 -4.81 -1.98
C TRP A 79 12.81 -5.40 -3.14
N ILE A 80 13.17 -5.09 -4.38
CA ILE A 80 12.41 -5.50 -5.56
C ILE A 80 12.42 -7.03 -5.70
N GLY A 81 11.24 -7.60 -5.94
CA GLY A 81 11.05 -9.05 -6.01
C GLY A 81 10.96 -9.75 -4.65
N LYS A 82 11.14 -9.04 -3.52
CA LYS A 82 11.00 -9.64 -2.19
C LYS A 82 9.54 -9.59 -1.69
N PRO A 83 9.05 -10.67 -1.06
CA PRO A 83 7.74 -10.69 -0.44
C PRO A 83 7.76 -9.99 0.93
N ILE A 84 6.72 -9.21 1.21
CA ILE A 84 6.51 -8.55 2.50
C ILE A 84 5.04 -8.68 2.92
N THR A 85 4.77 -8.85 4.21
CA THR A 85 3.40 -8.84 4.73
C THR A 85 3.05 -7.44 5.24
N LEU A 86 2.07 -6.80 4.60
CA LEU A 86 1.44 -5.58 5.07
C LEU A 86 0.29 -5.89 6.00
N TYR A 87 0.15 -5.18 7.11
CA TYR A 87 -0.98 -5.35 8.02
C TYR A 87 -1.51 -4.01 8.55
N PRO A 88 -2.82 -3.91 8.81
CA PRO A 88 -3.42 -2.72 9.38
C PRO A 88 -3.17 -2.66 10.90
N GLU A 89 -2.70 -1.52 11.39
CA GLU A 89 -2.51 -1.26 12.82
C GLU A 89 -3.32 -0.03 13.24
N PRO A 90 -4.34 -0.20 14.11
CA PRO A 90 -5.08 0.94 14.65
C PRO A 90 -4.18 1.72 15.63
N MET A 91 -4.04 3.02 15.40
CA MET A 91 -3.25 3.90 16.27
C MET A 91 -3.94 5.26 16.42
N THR A 92 -3.51 6.02 17.43
CA THR A 92 -3.99 7.39 17.65
C THR A 92 -2.88 8.36 17.29
N VAL A 93 -3.15 9.28 16.35
CA VAL A 93 -2.22 10.33 15.93
C VAL A 93 -2.90 11.68 16.17
N ALA A 94 -2.30 12.53 17.01
CA ALA A 94 -2.84 13.85 17.36
C ALA A 94 -4.33 13.81 17.76
N GLY A 95 -4.70 12.85 18.61
CA GLY A 95 -6.09 12.66 19.08
C GLY A 95 -7.06 12.03 18.07
N ARG A 96 -6.60 11.70 16.86
CA ARG A 96 -7.43 11.05 15.82
C ARG A 96 -7.11 9.56 15.70
N LYS A 97 -8.14 8.73 15.68
CA LYS A 97 -8.01 7.29 15.37
C LYS A 97 -7.71 7.12 13.89
N VAL A 98 -6.58 6.50 13.58
CA VAL A 98 -6.14 6.19 12.22
C VAL A 98 -5.73 4.73 12.13
N ILE A 99 -5.86 4.13 10.95
CA ILE A 99 -5.35 2.78 10.68
C ILE A 99 -4.11 2.95 9.82
N ALA A 100 -2.95 2.68 10.39
CA ALA A 100 -1.67 2.72 9.70
C ALA A 100 -1.41 1.41 8.96
N ILE A 101 -0.64 1.47 7.87
CA ILE A 101 -0.09 0.27 7.22
C ILE A 101 1.29 0.02 7.84
N ARG A 102 1.52 -1.19 8.32
CA ARG A 102 2.80 -1.68 8.86
C ARG A 102 3.31 -2.86 8.04
N ALA A 103 4.60 -3.12 8.13
CA ALA A 103 5.25 -4.24 7.44
C ALA A 103 5.91 -5.21 8.42
N ARG A 104 5.97 -6.49 8.05
CA ARG A 104 6.72 -7.56 8.73
C ARG A 104 7.20 -8.58 7.71
N PRO A 105 8.21 -9.42 8.05
CA PRO A 105 8.66 -10.48 7.15
C PRO A 105 7.50 -11.33 6.66
N ALA A 106 7.52 -11.68 5.37
CA ALA A 106 6.59 -12.67 4.85
C ALA A 106 6.83 -13.99 5.60
N ARG A 107 5.86 -14.42 6.41
CA ARG A 107 5.83 -15.79 6.92
C ARG A 107 5.21 -16.66 5.84
N ASP A 108 5.73 -17.88 5.68
CA ASP A 108 5.21 -18.94 4.81
C ASP A 108 3.71 -19.19 5.10
N ALA A 109 2.88 -18.44 4.40
CA ALA A 109 1.46 -18.65 4.23
C ALA A 109 1.12 -17.88 2.95
N PRO A 110 1.12 -18.55 1.79
CA PRO A 110 0.61 -17.94 0.59
C PRO A 110 -0.90 -17.73 0.77
N ASP A 111 -1.42 -16.81 -0.03
CA ASP A 111 -2.85 -16.58 -0.22
C ASP A 111 -3.51 -15.70 0.85
N GLN A 112 -3.74 -14.43 0.50
CA GLN A 112 -5.08 -13.80 0.38
C GLN A 112 -4.86 -12.37 -0.13
N THR A 113 -4.86 -12.19 -1.46
CA THR A 113 -4.98 -10.85 -2.05
C THR A 113 -6.35 -10.29 -1.64
N PRO A 114 -6.45 -9.18 -0.89
CA PRO A 114 -7.75 -8.66 -0.49
C PRO A 114 -8.47 -8.10 -1.73
N PRO A 115 -9.78 -8.33 -1.86
CA PRO A 115 -10.59 -7.82 -2.98
C PRO A 115 -10.65 -6.29 -3.04
N GLY A 116 -10.18 -5.56 -2.00
CA GLY A 116 -10.02 -4.10 -2.05
C GLY A 116 -8.86 -3.60 -2.93
N LEU A 117 -7.92 -4.48 -3.28
CA LEU A 117 -6.74 -4.18 -4.09
C LEU A 117 -6.87 -4.67 -5.54
N ALA A 118 -7.84 -5.55 -5.83
CA ALA A 118 -8.13 -6.15 -7.13
C ALA A 118 -9.64 -6.08 -7.41
N GLU A 119 -10.09 -4.97 -7.99
CA GLU A 119 -11.42 -4.71 -8.55
C GLU A 119 -11.26 -3.39 -9.33
N SER A 120 -10.79 -3.42 -10.57
CA SER A 120 -11.62 -3.24 -11.76
C SER A 120 -10.84 -3.72 -13.00
N ALA A 121 -11.02 -4.98 -13.38
CA ALA A 121 -10.55 -5.50 -14.66
C ALA A 121 -11.56 -6.53 -15.21
N GLU A 122 -12.79 -6.08 -15.39
CA GLU A 122 -13.85 -6.69 -16.21
C GLU A 122 -14.65 -5.47 -16.71
N ASP A 123 -15.04 -5.27 -17.96
CA ASP A 123 -14.92 -6.01 -19.21
C ASP A 123 -15.31 -4.99 -20.30
N GLU A 124 -14.56 -4.89 -21.39
CA GLU A 124 -15.22 -4.65 -22.68
C GLU A 124 -14.37 -5.25 -23.80
N SER A 125 -14.48 -6.57 -23.93
CA SER A 125 -14.20 -7.25 -25.19
C SER A 125 -15.53 -7.53 -25.90
N GLY A 126 -15.91 -6.64 -26.81
CA GLY A 126 -16.73 -6.98 -27.97
C GLY A 126 -18.19 -6.51 -27.96
N SER A 127 -18.57 -5.69 -28.95
CA SER A 127 -19.28 -6.14 -30.16
C SER A 127 -20.02 -4.97 -30.82
N SER A 128 -19.52 -4.49 -31.97
CA SER A 128 -20.17 -4.57 -33.29
C SER A 128 -19.52 -3.60 -34.28
#